data_AF-A0A850NDF7-F1
#
_entry.id   AF-A0A850NDF7-F1
#
_cell.length_a   1.000
_cell.length_b   1.000
_cell.length_c   1.000
_cell.angle_alpha   90.00
_cell.angle_beta   90.00
_cell.angle_gamma   90.00
#
_symmetry.space_group_name_H-M   'P 1'
#
loop_
_entity.id
_entity.type
_entity.pdbx_description
1 polymer ?
#
loop_
_entity_poly.entity_id
_entity_poly.type
_entity_poly.pdbx_seq_one_letter_code
_entity_poly.pdbx_strand_id
1 'polypeptide(L)'
;MVCTVLGTSKVGGLPHLPDSIKFLPNELFLAQLNCSELKDYDIFNLLPDSGIIYFFIEEGDYPRYAYYDGQTSQLKVCQYPEQDDSLYGKKELMKRSCTIDFVNTELITIVKDGLEWSLGDSFNELNSLLKENLNCPVIFYEYGDYGLLPTDFIFGRPIFWQGEDEEFQVFEEGEDEEESYSYRFSDPHIFSMEYGEGNINFFTKSSALDVSRDLNEQIIEIYSGT
;
A
#
# COMPACT_ATOMS: atom_id res chain seq x y z
N MET A 1 -7.06 26.04 3.39
CA MET A 1 -7.72 24.77 3.74
C MET A 1 -8.38 24.28 2.46
N VAL A 2 -7.81 23.28 1.80
CA VAL A 2 -8.41 22.69 0.60
C VAL A 2 -9.59 21.85 1.09
N CYS A 3 -10.79 22.18 0.63
CA CYS A 3 -12.00 21.45 1.01
C CYS A 3 -12.01 20.15 0.20
N THR A 4 -11.63 19.03 0.82
CA THR A 4 -11.64 17.70 0.18
C THR A 4 -13.08 17.19 0.11
N VAL A 5 -13.47 16.60 -1.03
CA VAL A 5 -14.80 15.98 -1.18
C VAL A 5 -14.88 14.80 -0.21
N LEU A 6 -15.96 14.72 0.56
CA LEU A 6 -16.11 13.66 1.55
C LEU A 6 -16.21 12.29 0.88
N GLY A 7 -15.51 11.32 1.46
CA GLY A 7 -15.54 9.93 1.02
C GLY A 7 -14.70 9.60 -0.21
N THR A 8 -13.96 10.55 -0.79
CA THR A 8 -13.00 10.24 -1.87
C THR A 8 -11.75 9.57 -1.32
N SER A 9 -10.98 8.91 -2.18
CA SER A 9 -9.68 8.36 -1.81
C SER A 9 -8.70 9.46 -1.44
N LYS A 10 -7.94 9.25 -0.37
CA LYS A 10 -6.93 10.21 0.12
C LYS A 10 -5.87 9.54 0.99
N VAL A 11 -4.69 10.14 1.06
CA VAL A 11 -3.62 9.80 2.02
C VAL A 11 -3.43 10.93 3.02
N GLY A 12 -3.09 10.56 4.25
CA GLY A 12 -2.77 11.48 5.34
C GLY A 12 -3.88 12.46 5.73
N GLY A 13 -3.53 13.39 6.62
CA GLY A 13 -4.46 14.37 7.16
C GLY A 13 -5.48 13.76 8.12
N LEU A 14 -6.73 14.24 8.00
CA LEU A 14 -7.85 13.78 8.81
C LEU A 14 -8.78 12.85 8.02
N PRO A 15 -9.23 11.72 8.60
CA PRO A 15 -10.11 10.79 7.91
C PRO A 15 -11.53 11.34 7.77
N HIS A 16 -12.26 10.87 6.75
CA HIS A 16 -13.70 11.06 6.61
C HIS A 16 -14.42 9.86 7.24
N LEU A 17 -14.85 9.96 8.49
CA LEU A 17 -15.44 8.82 9.21
C LEU A 17 -16.94 9.00 9.43
N PRO A 18 -17.72 7.90 9.38
CA PRO A 18 -19.08 7.87 9.93
C PRO A 18 -19.03 7.82 11.46
N ASP A 19 -20.17 8.04 12.13
CA ASP A 19 -20.26 7.91 13.60
C ASP A 19 -20.02 6.47 14.10
N SER A 20 -20.15 5.47 13.24
CA SER A 20 -19.94 4.05 13.57
C SER A 20 -18.47 3.65 13.69
N ILE A 21 -17.55 4.41 13.09
CA ILE A 21 -16.10 4.14 13.15
C ILE A 21 -15.46 5.18 14.06
N LYS A 22 -14.86 4.70 15.15
CA LYS A 22 -14.13 5.55 16.09
C LYS A 22 -12.70 5.74 15.60
N PHE A 23 -12.22 6.98 15.63
CA PHE A 23 -10.79 7.26 15.58
C PHE A 23 -10.24 7.12 16.99
N LEU A 24 -9.26 6.26 17.22
CA LEU A 24 -8.71 6.01 18.56
C LEU A 24 -7.57 7.00 18.89
N PRO A 25 -7.33 7.33 20.17
CA PRO A 25 -6.35 8.35 20.57
C PRO A 25 -4.91 8.13 20.07
N ASN A 26 -4.47 6.87 19.97
CA ASN A 26 -3.09 6.52 19.64
C ASN A 26 -2.89 6.15 18.16
N GLU A 27 -3.90 6.41 17.33
CA GLU A 27 -3.88 6.05 15.92
C GLU A 27 -3.47 7.22 15.05
N LEU A 28 -2.75 6.89 13.99
CA LEU A 28 -2.49 7.73 12.86
C LEU A 28 -3.36 7.28 11.69
N PHE A 29 -3.91 8.25 10.96
CA PHE A 29 -4.61 7.98 9.72
C PHE A 29 -3.62 7.95 8.55
N LEU A 30 -3.51 6.79 7.88
CA LEU A 30 -2.63 6.60 6.73
C LEU A 30 -3.36 6.94 5.43
N ALA A 31 -4.49 6.28 5.19
CA ALA A 31 -5.24 6.42 3.95
C ALA A 31 -6.71 6.02 4.11
N GLN A 32 -7.55 6.55 3.23
CA GLN A 32 -8.85 5.97 2.93
C GLN A 32 -8.94 5.75 1.43
N LEU A 33 -9.48 4.60 1.04
CA LEU A 33 -9.59 4.18 -0.35
C LEU A 33 -11.06 3.90 -0.66
N ASN A 34 -11.62 4.69 -1.57
CA ASN A 34 -12.97 4.49 -2.07
C ASN A 34 -12.94 3.43 -3.16
N CYS A 35 -13.54 2.27 -2.89
CA CYS A 35 -13.42 1.11 -3.76
C CYS A 35 -14.10 1.33 -5.13
N SER A 36 -15.12 2.19 -5.18
CA SER A 36 -15.75 2.58 -6.46
C SER A 36 -14.82 3.37 -7.37
N GLU A 37 -13.89 4.16 -6.81
CA GLU A 37 -12.88 4.90 -7.59
C GLU A 37 -11.76 3.99 -8.11
N LEU A 38 -11.54 2.87 -7.42
CA LEU A 38 -10.49 1.90 -7.69
C LEU A 38 -10.93 0.78 -8.62
N LYS A 39 -12.24 0.56 -8.78
CA LYS A 39 -12.77 -0.65 -9.40
C LYS A 39 -12.29 -0.86 -10.84
N ASP A 40 -12.16 0.22 -11.61
CA ASP A 40 -11.68 0.17 -12.99
C ASP A 40 -10.19 -0.24 -13.10
N TYR A 41 -9.45 -0.18 -11.99
CA TYR A 41 -8.03 -0.53 -11.91
C TYR A 41 -7.81 -1.90 -11.23
N ASP A 42 -8.81 -2.43 -10.52
CA ASP A 42 -8.74 -3.67 -9.76
C ASP A 42 -8.96 -4.91 -10.65
N ILE A 43 -7.95 -5.22 -11.49
CA ILE A 43 -7.99 -6.31 -12.47
C ILE A 43 -8.25 -7.68 -11.80
N PHE A 44 -7.79 -7.86 -10.56
CA PHE A 44 -7.92 -9.11 -9.83
C PHE A 44 -9.19 -9.19 -8.98
N ASN A 45 -10.01 -8.13 -8.95
CA ASN A 45 -11.19 -8.02 -8.09
C ASN A 45 -10.86 -8.28 -6.61
N LEU A 46 -9.77 -7.68 -6.13
CA LEU A 46 -9.32 -7.78 -4.73
C LEU A 46 -10.26 -7.04 -3.79
N LEU A 47 -10.83 -5.93 -4.25
CA LEU A 47 -11.62 -5.00 -3.45
C LEU A 47 -13.13 -5.19 -3.70
N PRO A 48 -13.97 -4.85 -2.71
CA PRO A 48 -15.41 -4.79 -2.92
C PRO A 48 -15.78 -3.76 -4.01
N ASP A 49 -16.94 -3.89 -4.62
CA ASP A 49 -17.37 -3.00 -5.72
C ASP A 49 -17.63 -1.55 -5.27
N SER A 50 -17.80 -1.33 -3.97
CA SER A 50 -18.10 -0.02 -3.39
C SER A 50 -17.68 0.03 -1.93
N GLY A 51 -17.87 1.18 -1.29
CA GLY A 51 -17.49 1.43 0.10
C GLY A 51 -16.08 2.00 0.24
N ILE A 52 -15.68 2.25 1.48
CA ILE A 52 -14.41 2.90 1.82
C ILE A 52 -13.66 2.02 2.80
N ILE A 53 -12.42 1.67 2.46
CA ILE A 53 -11.48 1.01 3.37
C ILE A 53 -10.59 2.09 3.98
N TYR A 54 -10.44 2.05 5.31
CA TYR A 54 -9.60 2.96 6.07
C TYR A 54 -8.38 2.22 6.61
N PHE A 55 -7.23 2.88 6.54
CA PHE A 55 -5.94 2.38 6.98
C PHE A 55 -5.46 3.26 8.13
N PHE A 56 -5.30 2.66 9.30
CA PHE A 56 -4.76 3.29 10.49
C PHE A 56 -3.54 2.52 10.98
N ILE A 57 -2.67 3.19 11.72
CA ILE A 57 -1.57 2.56 12.44
C ILE A 57 -1.47 3.18 13.84
N GLU A 58 -1.36 2.34 14.86
CA GLU A 58 -1.13 2.78 16.24
C GLU A 58 0.36 3.03 16.50
N GLU A 59 0.66 3.85 17.50
CA GLU A 59 2.02 3.97 18.04
C GLU A 59 2.54 2.59 18.50
N GLY A 60 3.67 2.14 17.93
CA GLY A 60 4.16 0.75 18.07
C GLY A 60 3.85 -0.14 16.86
N ASP A 61 3.40 0.45 15.76
CA ASP A 61 3.20 -0.16 14.44
C ASP A 61 2.11 -1.25 14.39
N TYR A 62 1.10 -1.15 15.25
CA TYR A 62 -0.07 -2.04 15.15
C TYR A 62 -1.08 -1.49 14.14
N PRO A 63 -1.32 -2.18 13.02
CA PRO A 63 -2.26 -1.73 12.01
C PRO A 63 -3.71 -1.84 12.50
N ARG A 64 -4.58 -0.97 11.99
CA ARG A 64 -6.03 -1.21 12.03
C ARG A 64 -6.68 -0.84 10.71
N TYR A 65 -7.53 -1.74 10.24
CA TYR A 65 -8.35 -1.57 9.06
C TYR A 65 -9.82 -1.48 9.44
N ALA A 66 -10.55 -0.61 8.74
CA ALA A 66 -12.00 -0.51 8.88
C ALA A 66 -12.66 -0.37 7.52
N TYR A 67 -13.93 -0.76 7.44
CA TYR A 67 -14.73 -0.67 6.23
C TYR A 67 -16.05 0.05 6.48
N TYR A 68 -16.50 0.81 5.49
CA TYR A 68 -17.80 1.47 5.51
C TYR A 68 -18.44 1.49 4.13
N ASP A 69 -19.64 0.94 4.01
CA ASP A 69 -20.45 0.88 2.78
C ASP A 69 -21.67 1.80 2.80
N GLY A 70 -21.80 2.63 3.84
CA GLY A 70 -22.94 3.54 3.99
C GLY A 70 -22.83 4.80 3.12
N GLN A 71 -23.78 5.72 3.33
CA GLN A 71 -23.88 6.93 2.53
C GLN A 71 -22.78 7.94 2.87
N THR A 72 -22.15 8.52 1.84
CA THR A 72 -21.12 9.57 2.01
C THR A 72 -21.60 10.80 2.78
N SER A 73 -22.90 11.07 2.79
CA SER A 73 -23.54 12.13 3.58
C SER A 73 -23.44 11.95 5.10
N GLN A 74 -23.15 10.72 5.56
CA GLN A 74 -22.93 10.41 6.98
C GLN A 74 -21.47 10.58 7.40
N LEU A 75 -20.57 10.81 6.45
CA LEU A 75 -19.16 11.02 6.73
C LEU A 75 -18.94 12.45 7.24
N LYS A 76 -17.96 12.58 8.13
CA LYS A 76 -17.47 13.87 8.60
C LYS A 76 -15.95 13.83 8.69
N VAL A 77 -15.32 14.99 8.49
CA VAL A 77 -13.89 15.13 8.81
C VAL A 77 -13.73 14.93 10.32
N CYS A 78 -13.05 13.85 10.72
CA CYS A 78 -12.85 13.51 12.12
C CYS A 78 -11.52 14.07 12.62
N GLN A 79 -11.54 14.82 13.72
CA GLN A 79 -10.32 15.31 14.36
C GLN A 79 -9.64 14.17 15.14
N TYR A 80 -8.32 14.26 15.32
CA TYR A 80 -7.62 13.41 16.27
C TYR A 80 -8.27 13.52 17.67
N PRO A 81 -8.54 12.40 18.37
CA PRO A 81 -9.21 12.43 19.67
C PRO A 81 -8.41 13.17 20.74
N GLU A 82 -7.09 13.05 20.69
CA GLU A 82 -6.17 13.78 21.54
C GLU A 82 -5.35 14.77 20.71
N GLN A 83 -5.19 15.97 21.24
CA GLN A 83 -4.33 17.01 20.65
C GLN A 83 -2.87 16.84 21.06
N ASP A 84 -2.44 15.62 21.41
CA ASP A 84 -1.04 15.36 21.65
C ASP A 84 -0.30 15.30 20.30
N ASP A 85 0.69 16.17 20.15
CA ASP A 85 1.57 16.22 18.99
C ASP A 85 2.79 15.31 19.18
N SER A 86 2.82 14.52 20.25
CA SER A 86 3.87 13.53 20.55
C SER A 86 3.85 12.33 19.61
N LEU A 87 2.70 11.99 19.00
CA LEU A 87 2.59 10.88 18.08
C LEU A 87 3.57 11.04 16.92
N TYR A 88 4.56 10.14 16.89
CA TYR A 88 5.57 10.09 15.84
C TYR A 88 4.90 9.95 14.46
N GLY A 89 5.36 10.67 13.44
CA GLY A 89 4.76 10.63 12.10
C GLY A 89 3.49 11.48 11.89
N LYS A 90 2.75 11.87 12.93
CA LYS A 90 1.52 12.68 12.81
C LYS A 90 1.71 13.95 11.98
N LYS A 91 2.77 14.72 12.27
CA LYS A 91 3.05 15.98 11.57
C LYS A 91 3.31 15.76 10.08
N GLU A 92 4.01 14.69 9.73
CA GLU A 92 4.32 14.38 8.33
C GLU A 92 3.06 13.91 7.59
N LEU A 93 2.25 13.03 8.18
CA LEU A 93 0.96 12.63 7.60
C LEU A 93 0.00 13.81 7.44
N MET A 94 -0.02 14.75 8.38
CA MET A 94 -0.81 15.98 8.26
C MET A 94 -0.33 16.88 7.12
N LYS A 95 0.99 16.98 6.89
CA LYS A 95 1.56 17.73 5.75
C LYS A 95 1.32 17.04 4.42
N ARG A 96 1.37 15.70 4.37
CA ARG A 96 1.15 14.89 3.15
C ARG A 96 -0.31 14.85 2.71
N SER A 97 -1.25 15.32 3.54
CA SER A 97 -2.69 15.28 3.26
C SER A 97 -3.06 15.69 1.82
N CYS A 98 -3.46 14.73 1.00
CA CYS A 98 -3.90 14.97 -0.37
C CYS A 98 -4.99 13.97 -0.80
N THR A 99 -5.86 14.40 -1.70
CA THR A 99 -6.77 13.49 -2.42
C THR A 99 -5.98 12.75 -3.50
N ILE A 100 -6.37 11.50 -3.76
CA ILE A 100 -5.71 10.67 -4.77
C ILE A 100 -6.52 10.75 -6.07
N ASP A 101 -5.84 11.06 -7.16
CA ASP A 101 -6.35 10.87 -8.51
C ASP A 101 -5.68 9.64 -9.11
N PHE A 102 -6.46 8.63 -9.49
CA PHE A 102 -5.93 7.40 -10.07
C PHE A 102 -5.73 7.56 -11.57
N VAL A 103 -4.58 7.07 -12.05
CA VAL A 103 -4.24 7.03 -13.47
C VAL A 103 -3.75 5.63 -13.78
N ASN A 104 -4.32 5.01 -14.81
CA ASN A 104 -3.85 3.70 -15.25
C ASN A 104 -2.44 3.88 -15.84
N THR A 105 -1.45 3.36 -15.12
CA THR A 105 -0.05 3.37 -15.54
C THR A 105 0.42 1.94 -15.51
N GLU A 106 0.40 1.27 -16.66
CA GLU A 106 1.15 0.04 -16.84
C GLU A 106 2.64 0.40 -16.72
N LEU A 107 3.28 0.01 -15.63
CA LEU A 107 4.71 0.27 -15.40
C LEU A 107 5.41 -1.07 -15.24
N ILE A 108 6.49 -1.26 -15.99
CA ILE A 108 7.38 -2.40 -15.80
C ILE A 108 8.65 -1.91 -15.12
N THR A 109 8.91 -2.44 -13.93
CA THR A 109 10.15 -2.20 -13.18
C THR A 109 11.03 -3.44 -13.26
N ILE A 110 12.33 -3.23 -13.46
CA ILE A 110 13.32 -4.30 -13.58
C ILE A 110 14.56 -3.92 -12.78
N VAL A 111 14.94 -4.78 -11.83
CA VAL A 111 16.22 -4.65 -11.13
C VAL A 111 17.36 -4.85 -12.12
N LYS A 112 18.24 -3.86 -12.21
CA LYS A 112 19.30 -3.78 -13.21
C LYS A 112 20.47 -4.70 -12.89
N ASP A 113 20.95 -4.71 -11.64
CA ASP A 113 22.26 -5.27 -11.27
C ASP A 113 22.44 -6.73 -11.68
N GLY A 114 21.48 -7.60 -11.32
CA GLY A 114 21.54 -9.03 -11.67
C GLY A 114 21.36 -9.30 -13.16
N LEU A 115 20.55 -8.49 -13.84
CA LEU A 115 20.24 -8.66 -15.26
C LEU A 115 21.38 -8.16 -16.15
N GLU A 116 21.95 -6.99 -15.84
CA GLU A 116 23.10 -6.43 -16.56
C GLU A 116 24.32 -7.34 -16.41
N TRP A 117 24.58 -7.86 -15.20
CA TRP A 117 25.67 -8.83 -14.98
C TRP A 117 25.49 -10.11 -15.81
N SER A 118 24.26 -10.63 -15.88
CA SER A 118 23.96 -11.87 -16.60
C SER A 118 24.02 -11.71 -18.12
N LEU A 119 23.64 -10.54 -18.65
CA LEU A 119 23.52 -10.29 -20.08
C LEU A 119 24.76 -9.63 -20.70
N GLY A 120 25.59 -8.95 -19.90
CA GLY A 120 26.75 -8.20 -20.38
C GLY A 120 26.37 -7.21 -21.48
N ASP A 121 27.11 -7.24 -22.59
CA ASP A 121 26.89 -6.34 -23.74
C ASP A 121 25.47 -6.43 -24.33
N SER A 122 24.76 -7.54 -24.13
CA SER A 122 23.39 -7.74 -24.64
C SER A 122 22.34 -6.96 -23.84
N PHE A 123 22.68 -6.43 -22.66
CA PHE A 123 21.75 -5.66 -21.82
C PHE A 123 21.22 -4.42 -22.54
N ASN A 124 22.10 -3.67 -23.23
CA ASN A 124 21.71 -2.45 -23.93
C ASN A 124 20.76 -2.72 -25.11
N GLU A 125 20.95 -3.86 -25.79
CA GLU A 125 20.05 -4.32 -26.84
C GLU A 125 18.67 -4.66 -26.26
N LEU A 126 18.62 -5.43 -25.16
CA LEU A 126 17.37 -5.75 -24.48
C LEU A 126 16.63 -4.50 -24.00
N ASN A 127 17.32 -3.57 -23.35
CA ASN A 127 16.75 -2.30 -22.87
C ASN A 127 16.13 -1.50 -24.02
N SER A 128 16.83 -1.42 -25.16
CA SER A 128 16.32 -0.74 -26.36
C SER A 128 15.09 -1.45 -26.93
N LEU A 129 15.17 -2.78 -27.07
CA LEU A 129 14.05 -3.58 -27.58
C LEU A 129 12.81 -3.47 -26.70
N LEU A 130 12.95 -3.51 -25.37
CA LEU A 130 11.83 -3.36 -24.45
C LEU A 130 11.18 -1.97 -24.59
N LYS A 131 11.98 -0.90 -24.64
CA LYS A 131 11.46 0.47 -24.81
C LYS A 131 10.83 0.73 -26.17
N GLU A 132 11.31 0.07 -27.22
CA GLU A 132 10.77 0.22 -28.58
C GLU A 132 9.50 -0.59 -28.80
N ASN A 133 9.38 -1.77 -28.17
CA ASN A 133 8.31 -2.73 -28.46
C ASN A 133 7.19 -2.73 -27.41
N LEU A 134 7.42 -2.17 -26.23
CA LEU A 134 6.39 -2.04 -25.20
C LEU A 134 5.74 -0.66 -25.27
N ASN A 135 4.40 -0.65 -25.22
CA ASN A 135 3.62 0.59 -25.18
C ASN A 135 3.51 1.17 -23.76
N CYS A 136 4.35 0.71 -22.84
CA CYS A 136 4.35 1.08 -21.44
C CYS A 136 5.75 1.52 -20.99
N PRO A 137 5.86 2.43 -20.02
CA PRO A 137 7.15 2.76 -19.42
C PRO A 137 7.87 1.52 -18.86
N VAL A 138 9.17 1.43 -19.13
CA VAL A 138 10.08 0.42 -18.57
C VAL A 138 11.19 1.14 -17.81
N ILE A 139 11.27 0.90 -16.52
CA ILE A 139 12.28 1.48 -15.62
C ILE A 139 13.23 0.37 -15.17
N PHE A 140 14.50 0.53 -15.52
CA PHE A 140 15.59 -0.22 -14.92
C PHE A 140 16.11 0.56 -13.72
N TYR A 141 16.27 -0.09 -12.57
CA TYR A 141 16.75 0.55 -11.35
C TYR A 141 17.80 -0.32 -10.64
N GLU A 142 18.71 0.31 -9.89
CA GLU A 142 19.72 -0.35 -9.07
C GLU A 142 19.23 -0.39 -7.61
N TYR A 143 19.71 -1.34 -6.79
CA TYR A 143 19.36 -1.31 -5.37
C TYR A 143 19.87 -0.02 -4.72
N GLY A 144 18.98 0.67 -4.01
CA GLY A 144 19.28 1.96 -3.39
C GLY A 144 19.06 3.18 -4.30
N ASP A 145 18.85 3.01 -5.61
CA ASP A 145 18.43 4.09 -6.51
C ASP A 145 16.93 4.02 -6.81
N TYR A 146 16.14 4.24 -5.77
CA TYR A 146 14.68 4.20 -5.86
C TYR A 146 14.04 5.54 -6.28
N GLY A 147 14.84 6.58 -6.53
CA GLY A 147 14.34 7.93 -6.78
C GLY A 147 13.50 8.08 -8.06
N LEU A 148 13.54 7.09 -8.95
CA LEU A 148 12.76 7.05 -10.19
C LEU A 148 11.49 6.20 -10.09
N LEU A 149 11.29 5.50 -8.98
CA LEU A 149 10.17 4.57 -8.80
C LEU A 149 9.00 5.27 -8.11
N PRO A 150 7.75 4.92 -8.47
CA PRO A 150 6.59 5.47 -7.77
C PRO A 150 6.57 4.94 -6.33
N THR A 151 6.51 5.84 -5.36
CA THR A 151 6.42 5.50 -3.93
C THR A 151 5.00 5.22 -3.46
N ASP A 152 4.02 5.86 -4.10
CA ASP A 152 2.60 5.67 -3.83
C ASP A 152 1.94 5.04 -5.06
N PHE A 153 1.42 3.82 -4.94
CA PHE A 153 0.70 3.15 -6.03
C PHE A 153 -0.25 2.07 -5.50
N ILE A 154 -1.21 1.69 -6.33
CA ILE A 154 -2.17 0.61 -6.06
C ILE A 154 -1.89 -0.57 -6.97
N PHE A 155 -2.21 -1.77 -6.48
CA PHE A 155 -2.07 -3.02 -7.23
C PHE A 155 -0.65 -3.26 -7.78
N GLY A 156 -0.48 -4.28 -8.62
CA GLY A 156 0.82 -4.64 -9.17
C GLY A 156 1.73 -5.38 -8.18
N ARG A 157 3.05 -5.26 -8.38
CA ARG A 157 4.04 -5.86 -7.48
C ARG A 157 4.60 -4.78 -6.55
N PRO A 158 4.86 -5.10 -5.26
CA PRO A 158 5.59 -4.19 -4.40
C PRO A 158 6.97 -3.91 -5.01
N ILE A 159 7.38 -2.64 -5.03
CA ILE A 159 8.67 -2.21 -5.58
C ILE A 159 9.72 -2.10 -4.48
N PHE A 160 9.29 -1.73 -3.28
CA PHE A 160 10.13 -1.56 -2.11
C PHE A 160 9.94 -2.78 -1.20
N TRP A 161 10.99 -3.60 -1.11
CA TRP A 161 10.97 -4.82 -0.30
C TRP A 161 12.36 -5.08 0.27
N GLN A 162 12.49 -5.09 1.60
CA GLN A 162 13.76 -5.43 2.27
C GLN A 162 13.92 -6.94 2.55
N GLY A 163 12.87 -7.75 2.40
CA GLY A 163 12.90 -9.19 2.68
C GLY A 163 13.41 -10.05 1.51
N GLU A 164 14.17 -9.52 0.56
CA GLU A 164 14.71 -10.34 -0.55
C GLU A 164 15.90 -11.21 -0.12
N ASP A 165 16.55 -10.87 1.00
CA ASP A 165 17.57 -11.72 1.64
C ASP A 165 16.97 -12.83 2.53
N GLU A 166 15.66 -12.80 2.77
CA GLU A 166 14.93 -13.88 3.45
C GLU A 166 14.44 -14.91 2.43
N GLU A 167 15.38 -15.64 1.84
CA GLU A 167 15.09 -16.86 1.09
C GLU A 167 14.18 -17.79 1.92
N PHE A 168 12.98 -18.05 1.42
CA PHE A 168 12.38 -19.39 1.34
C PHE A 168 12.73 -20.36 2.48
N GLN A 169 12.33 -20.10 3.72
CA GLN A 169 12.17 -21.18 4.69
C GLN A 169 10.76 -21.76 4.55
N VAL A 170 10.61 -22.61 3.53
CA VAL A 170 9.62 -23.71 3.59
C VAL A 170 10.13 -24.63 4.69
N PHE A 171 9.63 -24.44 5.91
CA PHE A 171 9.82 -25.43 6.95
C PHE A 171 9.01 -26.68 6.57
N GLU A 172 9.72 -27.72 6.11
CA GLU A 172 9.17 -29.07 6.15
C GLU A 172 8.96 -29.47 7.62
N GLU A 173 7.74 -29.90 7.91
CA GLU A 173 7.21 -30.58 9.10
C GLU A 173 8.16 -30.79 10.29
N GLY A 174 7.83 -30.16 11.42
CA GLY A 174 8.21 -30.65 12.74
C GLY A 174 8.38 -29.58 13.82
N GLU A 175 7.38 -29.50 14.71
CA GLU A 175 7.52 -29.10 16.12
C GLU A 175 8.00 -27.65 16.40
N ASP A 176 7.08 -26.69 16.28
CA ASP A 176 6.57 -25.84 17.38
C ASP A 176 5.75 -24.69 16.77
N GLU A 177 4.46 -24.60 17.15
CA GLU A 177 3.47 -23.65 16.63
C GLU A 177 3.71 -22.20 17.11
N GLU A 178 4.82 -21.58 16.71
CA GLU A 178 4.82 -20.12 16.49
C GLU A 178 4.55 -19.92 15.00
N GLU A 179 3.41 -19.28 14.67
CA GLU A 179 3.02 -18.94 13.30
C GLU A 179 4.10 -18.08 12.63
N SER A 180 5.12 -18.71 12.06
CA SER A 180 6.05 -18.08 11.14
C SER A 180 5.23 -17.79 9.88
N TYR A 181 4.75 -16.55 9.75
CA TYR A 181 4.11 -16.07 8.54
C TYR A 181 5.15 -16.07 7.43
N SER A 182 5.27 -17.18 6.70
CA SER A 182 6.02 -17.23 5.45
C SER A 182 5.21 -16.47 4.40
N TYR A 183 5.52 -15.18 4.25
CA TYR A 183 4.91 -14.34 3.22
C TYR A 183 5.24 -14.91 1.85
N ARG A 184 4.24 -14.98 0.98
CA ARG A 184 4.49 -15.35 -0.40
C ARG A 184 4.49 -14.06 -1.20
N PHE A 185 5.54 -13.86 -1.99
CA PHE A 185 5.57 -12.85 -3.06
C PHE A 185 4.36 -12.93 -4.01
N SER A 186 3.55 -13.98 -3.93
CA SER A 186 2.29 -14.15 -4.65
C SER A 186 1.07 -13.48 -4.00
N ASP A 187 1.16 -13.00 -2.76
CA ASP A 187 0.01 -12.42 -2.07
C ASP A 187 -0.40 -11.11 -2.77
N PRO A 188 -1.70 -10.90 -3.07
CA PRO A 188 -2.09 -9.75 -3.86
C PRO A 188 -1.84 -8.43 -3.13
N HIS A 189 -1.11 -7.53 -3.80
CA HIS A 189 -0.82 -6.18 -3.31
C HIS A 189 -2.02 -5.26 -3.53
N ILE A 190 -2.37 -4.49 -2.50
CA ILE A 190 -3.45 -3.51 -2.53
C ILE A 190 -2.88 -2.12 -2.80
N PHE A 191 -1.96 -1.69 -1.94
CA PHE A 191 -1.54 -0.30 -1.86
C PHE A 191 -0.14 -0.19 -1.26
N SER A 192 0.71 0.66 -1.85
CA SER A 192 1.99 1.06 -1.30
C SER A 192 1.96 2.56 -1.07
N MET A 193 2.55 3.01 0.04
CA MET A 193 2.79 4.43 0.27
C MET A 193 4.09 4.68 1.00
N GLU A 194 4.66 5.86 0.76
CA GLU A 194 5.77 6.37 1.54
C GLU A 194 5.34 6.65 2.99
N TYR A 195 6.13 6.15 3.93
CA TYR A 195 5.91 6.32 5.37
C TYR A 195 7.26 6.34 6.09
N GLY A 196 7.48 7.31 6.97
CA GLY A 196 8.77 7.44 7.66
C GLY A 196 9.94 7.63 6.69
N GLU A 197 10.92 6.75 6.76
CA GLU A 197 12.12 6.73 5.88
C GLU A 197 12.01 5.67 4.77
N GLY A 198 10.84 5.07 4.57
CA GLY A 198 10.64 4.01 3.59
C GLY A 198 9.21 3.93 3.08
N ASN A 199 8.75 2.70 2.84
CA ASN A 199 7.41 2.43 2.31
C ASN A 199 6.69 1.39 3.17
N ILE A 200 5.39 1.56 3.32
CA ILE A 200 4.50 0.54 3.86
C ILE A 200 3.68 -0.04 2.71
N ASN A 201 3.74 -1.36 2.55
CA ASN A 201 3.03 -2.11 1.51
C ASN A 201 1.90 -2.91 2.15
N PHE A 202 0.69 -2.82 1.61
CA PHE A 202 -0.49 -3.53 2.09
C PHE A 202 -0.88 -4.64 1.13
N PHE A 203 -1.11 -5.84 1.67
CA PHE A 203 -1.44 -7.05 0.94
C PHE A 203 -2.73 -7.66 1.50
N THR A 204 -3.39 -8.48 0.69
CA THR A 204 -4.44 -9.39 1.19
C THR A 204 -3.90 -10.82 1.34
N LYS A 205 -4.26 -11.49 2.43
CA LYS A 205 -3.99 -12.91 2.68
C LYS A 205 -4.78 -13.86 1.77
N SER A 206 -5.81 -13.33 1.11
CA SER A 206 -6.74 -14.08 0.27
C SER A 206 -6.75 -13.51 -1.15
N SER A 207 -7.38 -14.21 -2.09
CA SER A 207 -7.50 -13.73 -3.47
C SER A 207 -8.41 -12.50 -3.60
N ALA A 208 -9.21 -12.18 -2.58
CA ALA A 208 -10.05 -10.99 -2.50
C ALA A 208 -10.44 -10.72 -1.03
N LEU A 209 -10.78 -9.48 -0.71
CA LEU A 209 -11.30 -9.06 0.60
C LEU A 209 -12.78 -9.43 0.74
N ASP A 210 -13.12 -10.07 1.85
CA ASP A 210 -14.48 -10.33 2.30
C ASP A 210 -14.84 -9.35 3.42
N VAL A 211 -15.59 -8.31 3.08
CA VAL A 211 -16.03 -7.26 4.01
C VAL A 211 -17.05 -7.74 5.05
N SER A 212 -17.56 -8.97 4.93
CA SER A 212 -18.39 -9.60 5.97
C SER A 212 -17.55 -10.19 7.11
N ARG A 213 -16.23 -10.30 6.92
CA ARG A 213 -15.25 -10.79 7.89
C ARG A 213 -14.36 -9.64 8.37
N ASP A 214 -13.62 -9.90 9.44
CA ASP A 214 -12.69 -8.90 9.97
C ASP A 214 -11.57 -8.62 8.95
N LEU A 215 -11.42 -7.35 8.57
CA LEU A 215 -10.34 -6.94 7.65
C LEU A 215 -8.97 -7.07 8.30
N ASN A 216 -8.88 -6.96 9.63
CA ASN A 216 -7.63 -7.08 10.38
C ASN A 216 -7.06 -8.50 10.35
N GLU A 217 -7.89 -9.50 10.04
CA GLU A 217 -7.43 -10.87 9.79
C GLU A 217 -7.01 -11.09 8.34
N GLN A 218 -7.40 -10.20 7.42
CA GLN A 218 -7.29 -10.38 5.97
C GLN A 218 -6.21 -9.51 5.31
N ILE A 219 -5.92 -8.34 5.88
CA ILE A 219 -4.91 -7.40 5.37
C ILE A 219 -3.64 -7.56 6.19
N ILE A 220 -2.49 -7.52 5.51
CA ILE A 220 -1.17 -7.44 6.13
C ILE A 220 -0.45 -6.22 5.58
N GLU A 221 0.26 -5.52 6.44
CA GLU A 221 1.21 -4.48 6.11
C GLU A 221 2.64 -4.96 6.29
N ILE A 222 3.53 -4.49 5.41
CA ILE A 222 4.96 -4.75 5.49
C ILE A 222 5.68 -3.43 5.28
N TYR A 223 6.37 -2.98 6.32
CA TYR A 223 7.26 -1.84 6.25
C TYR A 223 8.59 -2.25 5.62
N SER A 224 9.05 -1.47 4.65
CA SER A 224 10.37 -1.61 4.02
C SER A 224 11.09 -0.28 4.18
N GLY A 225 12.08 -0.25 5.07
CA GLY A 225 12.93 0.92 5.29
C GLY A 225 13.95 1.12 4.18
N THR A 226 14.73 2.20 4.29
CA THR A 226 16.02 2.36 3.61
C THR A 226 17.16 2.06 4.56
#